data_AF-A0A941YKD5-F1
#
_entry.id   AF-A0A941YKD5-F1
#
_cell.length_a   1.000
_cell.length_b   1.000
_cell.length_c   1.000
_cell.angle_alpha   90.00
_cell.angle_beta   90.00
_cell.angle_gamma   90.00
#
_symmetry.space_group_name_H-M   'P 1'
#
loop_
_entity.id
_entity.type
_entity.pdbx_description
1 polymer ?
#
loop_
_entity_poly.entity_id
_entity_poly.type
_entity_poly.pdbx_seq_one_letter_code
_entity_poly.pdbx_strand_id
1 'polypeptide(L)'
;MSSVAWKASSDGCWLLWKRAALRSRRSPKKQWSRPRAASAPRSEAVPGEALRESFSVAAGAAVGANARYWLGLWFKAQNFGPFPWATLVINVSGSLLIGVVASLLAHRPVLVTWQLFAVVGVLGGYTTFSTFSLDLLNQVRQGQFGAAATYALGSVALGMLSCAAGYFGVNLLVGRPA
;
A
#
# COMPACT_ATOMS: atom_id res chain seq x y z
N MET A 1 -42.04 -43.66 -23.29
CA MET A 1 -41.80 -43.45 -24.74
C MET A 1 -42.67 -42.26 -25.12
N SER A 2 -42.21 -41.08 -25.51
CA SER A 2 -41.01 -40.64 -26.24
C SER A 2 -40.74 -39.15 -25.96
N SER A 3 -39.46 -38.76 -26.01
CA SER A 3 -38.95 -37.38 -26.06
C SER A 3 -39.29 -36.69 -27.40
N VAL A 4 -39.07 -35.36 -27.48
CA VAL A 4 -38.58 -34.53 -28.63
C VAL A 4 -38.99 -33.07 -28.34
N ALA A 5 -38.11 -32.24 -27.78
CA ALA A 5 -37.03 -31.44 -28.40
C ALA A 5 -37.52 -30.09 -28.97
N TRP A 6 -37.23 -29.03 -28.20
CA TRP A 6 -37.29 -27.64 -28.64
C TRP A 6 -36.13 -27.33 -29.59
N LYS A 7 -36.42 -26.81 -30.78
CA LYS A 7 -35.39 -26.37 -31.75
C LYS A 7 -35.47 -24.84 -31.89
N ALA A 8 -34.58 -24.14 -31.18
CA ALA A 8 -34.35 -22.71 -31.38
C ALA A 8 -33.52 -22.51 -32.66
N SER A 9 -34.03 -21.71 -33.60
CA SER A 9 -33.32 -21.30 -34.82
C SER A 9 -32.42 -20.10 -34.52
N SER A 10 -31.12 -20.22 -34.82
CA SER A 10 -30.03 -19.33 -34.40
C SER A 10 -29.46 -18.46 -35.53
N ASP A 11 -30.23 -18.15 -36.58
CA ASP A 11 -29.62 -17.66 -37.84
C ASP A 11 -29.84 -16.17 -38.15
N GLY A 12 -30.50 -15.40 -37.27
CA GLY A 12 -30.83 -13.99 -37.55
C GLY A 12 -29.84 -12.92 -37.04
N CYS A 13 -29.04 -13.22 -36.00
CA CYS A 13 -28.32 -12.18 -35.25
C CYS A 13 -26.96 -11.79 -35.85
N TRP A 14 -26.35 -12.66 -36.67
CA TRP A 14 -25.00 -12.47 -37.21
C TRP A 14 -24.93 -11.53 -38.43
N LEU A 15 -26.03 -11.32 -39.15
CA LEU A 15 -26.06 -10.48 -40.36
C LEU A 15 -26.17 -8.97 -40.06
N LEU A 16 -26.73 -8.60 -38.90
CA LEU A 16 -26.86 -7.20 -38.49
C LEU A 16 -25.52 -6.60 -38.01
N TRP A 17 -24.64 -7.40 -37.41
CA TRP A 17 -23.31 -6.95 -36.99
C TRP A 17 -22.34 -6.71 -38.17
N LYS A 18 -22.42 -7.51 -39.25
CA LYS A 18 -21.53 -7.34 -40.42
C LYS A 18 -21.77 -6.04 -41.19
N ARG A 19 -22.99 -5.48 -41.16
CA ARG A 19 -23.32 -4.22 -41.85
C ARG A 19 -22.93 -2.97 -41.06
N ALA A 20 -22.91 -3.05 -39.73
CA ALA A 20 -22.43 -1.96 -38.86
C ALA A 20 -20.90 -1.78 -38.95
N ALA A 21 -20.15 -2.86 -39.19
CA ALA A 21 -18.68 -2.85 -39.24
C ALA A 21 -18.07 -2.17 -40.49
N LEU A 22 -18.87 -1.92 -41.54
CA LEU A 22 -18.36 -1.37 -42.83
C LEU A 22 -18.64 0.13 -43.04
N ARG A 23 -19.32 0.81 -42.10
CA ARG A 23 -19.76 2.21 -42.26
C ARG A 23 -18.95 3.27 -41.49
N SER A 24 -17.85 2.90 -40.83
CA SER A 24 -17.00 3.88 -40.11
C SER A 24 -15.68 4.22 -40.81
N ARG A 25 -15.46 3.74 -42.05
CA ARG A 25 -14.29 4.12 -42.85
C ARG A 25 -14.47 5.52 -43.47
N ARG A 26 -14.13 6.56 -42.70
CA ARG A 26 -13.41 7.79 -43.10
C ARG A 26 -13.50 8.84 -41.98
N SER A 27 -12.67 8.65 -40.95
CA SER A 27 -12.30 9.76 -40.06
C SER A 27 -11.18 10.57 -40.73
N PRO A 28 -11.24 11.91 -40.76
CA PRO A 28 -10.12 12.71 -41.23
C PRO A 28 -8.94 12.44 -40.31
N LYS A 29 -7.78 12.04 -40.88
CA LYS A 29 -6.53 11.94 -40.14
C LYS A 29 -6.17 13.34 -39.64
N LYS A 30 -6.59 13.70 -38.42
CA LYS A 30 -5.97 14.79 -37.68
C LYS A 30 -4.51 14.37 -37.50
N GLN A 31 -3.63 15.01 -38.26
CA GLN A 31 -2.20 14.88 -38.10
C GLN A 31 -1.87 15.44 -36.72
N TRP A 32 -1.75 14.55 -35.75
CA TRP A 32 -1.38 14.89 -34.39
C TRP A 32 0.10 15.28 -34.45
N SER A 33 0.36 16.58 -34.65
CA SER A 33 1.66 17.16 -34.41
C SER A 33 1.95 16.95 -32.93
N ARG A 34 2.76 15.95 -32.61
CA ARG A 34 3.25 15.73 -31.25
C ARG A 34 3.76 17.08 -30.75
N PRO A 35 3.17 17.69 -29.71
CA PRO A 35 3.85 18.80 -29.06
C PRO A 35 5.24 18.27 -28.72
N ARG A 36 6.26 18.92 -29.27
CA ARG A 36 7.67 18.57 -29.05
C ARG A 36 7.78 18.56 -27.53
N ALA A 37 7.89 17.36 -26.95
CA ALA A 37 7.87 17.21 -25.50
C ALA A 37 8.98 18.11 -24.99
N ALA A 38 8.62 19.25 -24.40
CA ALA A 38 9.54 19.99 -23.58
C ALA A 38 9.93 18.99 -22.51
N SER A 39 11.11 18.41 -22.67
CA SER A 39 11.71 17.49 -21.72
C SER A 39 11.68 18.23 -20.40
N ALA A 40 10.71 17.89 -19.54
CA ALA A 40 10.68 18.37 -18.17
C ALA A 40 12.10 18.15 -17.61
N PRO A 41 12.70 19.13 -16.92
CA PRO A 41 14.03 18.96 -16.37
C PRO A 41 13.98 17.74 -15.46
N ARG A 42 14.59 16.66 -15.94
CA ARG A 42 14.74 15.44 -15.18
C ARG A 42 15.71 15.84 -14.07
N SER A 43 15.24 16.02 -12.85
CA SER A 43 16.10 16.17 -11.69
C SER A 43 16.79 14.82 -11.49
N GLU A 44 17.78 14.53 -12.33
CA GLU A 44 18.68 13.41 -12.13
C GLU A 44 19.44 13.76 -10.87
N ALA A 45 18.99 13.19 -9.74
CA ALA A 45 19.69 13.30 -8.46
C ALA A 45 21.18 13.04 -8.73
N VAL A 46 22.04 13.94 -8.29
CA VAL A 46 23.47 13.81 -8.54
C VAL A 46 23.89 12.44 -7.98
N PRO A 47 24.58 11.57 -8.73
CA PRO A 47 24.79 10.16 -8.33
C PRO A 47 25.31 9.97 -6.89
N GLY A 48 26.07 10.93 -6.36
CA GLY A 48 26.54 10.92 -4.97
C GLY A 48 25.45 11.20 -3.91
N GLU A 49 24.42 11.98 -4.22
CA GLU A 49 23.30 12.25 -3.30
C GLU A 49 22.42 11.01 -3.14
N ALA A 50 22.08 10.35 -4.25
CA ALA A 50 21.31 9.11 -4.24
C ALA A 50 22.01 7.99 -3.44
N LEU A 51 23.34 7.90 -3.52
CA LEU A 51 24.13 6.95 -2.73
C LEU A 51 24.06 7.26 -1.23
N ARG A 52 24.22 8.54 -0.85
CA ARG A 52 24.13 8.98 0.56
C ARG A 52 22.74 8.73 1.14
N GLU A 53 21.69 9.00 0.37
CA GLU A 53 20.31 8.73 0.74
C GLU A 53 20.05 7.24 0.94
N SER A 54 20.59 6.39 0.07
CA SER A 54 20.46 4.93 0.17
C SER A 54 21.10 4.40 1.46
N PHE A 55 22.27 4.91 1.86
CA PHE A 55 22.88 4.56 3.15
C PHE A 55 22.01 4.97 4.34
N SER A 56 21.37 6.14 4.27
CA SER A 56 20.45 6.61 5.29
C SER A 56 19.24 5.68 5.43
N VAL A 57 18.62 5.30 4.31
CA VAL A 57 17.53 4.32 4.28
C VAL A 57 17.99 2.98 4.86
N ALA A 58 19.15 2.47 4.46
CA ALA A 58 19.68 1.20 4.93
C ALA A 58 19.94 1.20 6.44
N ALA A 59 20.53 2.27 6.97
CA ALA A 59 20.77 2.42 8.41
C ALA A 59 19.46 2.44 9.20
N GLY A 60 18.47 3.22 8.74
CA GLY A 60 17.15 3.25 9.37
C GLY A 60 16.44 1.89 9.29
N ALA A 61 16.51 1.22 8.14
CA ALA A 61 15.90 -0.08 7.93
C ALA A 61 16.49 -1.16 8.84
N ALA A 62 17.81 -1.13 9.07
CA ALA A 62 18.45 -2.03 10.03
C ALA A 62 17.89 -1.84 11.45
N VAL A 63 17.71 -0.59 11.89
CA VAL A 63 17.09 -0.28 13.20
C VAL A 63 15.65 -0.78 13.25
N GLY A 64 14.84 -0.43 12.26
CA GLY A 64 13.42 -0.81 12.21
C GLY A 64 13.21 -2.33 12.17
N ALA A 65 13.96 -3.03 11.31
CA ALA A 65 13.86 -4.48 11.16
C ALA A 65 14.27 -5.21 12.45
N ASN A 66 15.31 -4.76 13.13
CA ASN A 66 15.71 -5.33 14.42
C ASN A 66 14.66 -5.05 15.51
N ALA A 67 14.12 -3.83 15.59
CA ALA A 67 13.04 -3.53 16.54
C ALA A 67 11.82 -4.44 16.33
N ARG A 68 11.41 -4.66 15.08
CA ARG A 68 10.36 -5.62 14.73
C ARG A 68 10.72 -7.05 15.13
N TYR A 69 11.95 -7.48 14.85
CA TYR A 69 12.42 -8.82 15.20
C TYR A 69 12.35 -9.08 16.71
N TRP A 70 12.92 -8.18 17.52
CA TRP A 70 12.92 -8.31 18.98
C TRP A 70 11.52 -8.25 19.56
N LEU A 71 10.66 -7.36 19.05
CA LEU A 71 9.27 -7.31 19.49
C LEU A 71 8.52 -8.60 19.13
N GLY A 72 8.77 -9.16 17.94
CA GLY A 72 8.24 -10.46 17.54
C GLY A 72 8.67 -11.59 18.48
N LEU A 73 9.95 -11.63 18.89
CA LEU A 73 10.44 -12.59 19.87
C LEU A 73 9.79 -12.40 21.25
N TRP A 74 9.61 -11.15 21.68
CA TRP A 74 8.95 -10.85 22.95
C TRP A 74 7.50 -11.37 22.96
N PHE A 75 6.71 -11.09 21.92
CA PHE A 75 5.34 -11.60 21.80
C PHE A 75 5.28 -13.13 21.77
N LYS A 76 6.23 -13.77 21.09
CA LYS A 76 6.36 -15.23 21.06
C LYS A 76 6.59 -15.80 22.47
N ALA A 77 7.40 -15.14 23.29
CA ALA A 77 7.68 -15.57 24.66
C ALA A 77 6.47 -15.45 25.61
N GLN A 78 5.56 -14.50 25.37
CA GLN A 78 4.37 -14.30 26.21
C GLN A 78 3.24 -15.30 25.96
N ASN A 79 3.29 -16.07 24.85
CA ASN A 79 2.29 -17.08 24.50
C ASN A 79 0.82 -16.57 24.49
N PHE A 80 0.56 -15.43 23.84
CA PHE A 80 -0.78 -14.81 23.71
C PHE A 80 -1.80 -15.61 22.85
N GLY A 81 -1.53 -16.89 22.56
CA GLY A 81 -2.36 -17.75 21.71
C GLY A 81 -2.07 -17.60 20.21
N PRO A 82 -2.93 -18.17 19.35
CA PRO A 82 -2.67 -18.31 17.91
C PRO A 82 -2.90 -17.03 17.10
N PHE A 83 -3.47 -15.99 17.70
CA PHE A 83 -3.74 -14.73 17.01
C PHE A 83 -2.43 -13.96 16.79
N PRO A 84 -2.21 -13.35 15.60
CA PRO A 84 -0.96 -12.68 15.23
C PRO A 84 -0.79 -11.29 15.88
N TRP A 85 -0.75 -11.27 17.22
CA TRP A 85 -0.65 -10.05 18.03
C TRP A 85 0.60 -9.23 17.74
N ALA A 86 1.74 -9.88 17.50
CA ALA A 86 2.99 -9.20 17.20
C ALA A 86 2.85 -8.32 15.96
N THR A 87 2.43 -8.91 14.84
CA THR A 87 2.27 -8.21 13.56
C THR A 87 1.22 -7.09 13.66
N LEU A 88 0.10 -7.34 14.36
CA LEU A 88 -0.92 -6.31 14.60
C LEU A 88 -0.32 -5.11 15.32
N VAL A 89 0.32 -5.34 16.48
CA VAL A 89 0.88 -4.26 17.31
C VAL A 89 1.95 -3.49 16.56
N ILE A 90 2.85 -4.18 15.86
CA ILE A 90 3.92 -3.56 15.06
C ILE A 90 3.34 -2.63 13.98
N ASN A 91 2.33 -3.09 13.24
CA ASN A 91 1.76 -2.28 12.16
C ASN A 91 0.91 -1.12 12.70
N VAL A 92 0.17 -1.33 13.80
CA VAL A 92 -0.67 -0.31 14.43
C VAL A 92 0.18 0.79 15.08
N SER A 93 1.19 0.42 15.87
CA SER A 93 2.13 1.38 16.46
C SER A 93 2.95 2.10 15.40
N GLY A 94 3.39 1.39 14.35
CA GLY A 94 4.09 2.02 13.22
C GLY A 94 3.22 3.01 12.47
N SER A 95 1.92 2.71 12.31
CA SER A 95 0.94 3.64 11.74
C SER A 95 0.73 4.88 12.62
N LEU A 96 0.69 4.73 13.94
CA LEU A 96 0.67 5.87 14.86
C LEU A 96 1.91 6.76 14.68
N LEU A 97 3.09 6.14 14.68
CA LEU A 97 4.37 6.85 14.58
C LEU A 97 4.51 7.57 13.24
N ILE A 98 4.11 6.97 12.11
CA ILE A 98 4.18 7.67 10.82
C ILE A 98 3.23 8.87 10.77
N GLY A 99 2.06 8.78 11.41
CA GLY A 99 1.15 9.92 11.55
C GLY A 99 1.79 11.08 12.33
N VAL A 100 2.43 10.78 13.47
CA VAL A 100 3.18 11.76 14.28
C VAL A 100 4.30 12.39 13.46
N VAL A 101 5.14 11.57 12.82
CA VAL A 101 6.27 12.05 12.01
C VAL A 101 5.79 12.90 10.85
N ALA A 102 4.75 12.49 10.13
CA ALA A 102 4.19 13.26 9.02
C ALA A 102 3.69 14.63 9.45
N SER A 103 3.02 14.72 10.60
CA SER A 103 2.57 16.01 11.16
C SER A 103 3.74 16.88 11.60
N LEU A 104 4.74 16.33 12.29
CA LEU A 104 5.93 17.08 12.71
C LEU A 104 6.72 17.62 11.51
N LEU A 105 6.88 16.83 10.45
CA LEU A 105 7.54 17.25 9.21
C LEU A 105 6.77 18.34 8.47
N ALA A 106 5.44 18.36 8.57
CA ALA A 106 4.61 19.45 8.03
C ALA A 106 4.83 20.78 8.78
N HIS A 107 5.11 20.73 10.09
CA HIS A 107 5.42 21.92 10.88
C HIS A 107 6.87 22.38 10.72
N ARG A 108 7.81 21.43 10.69
CA ARG A 108 9.25 21.68 10.70
C ARG A 108 9.91 20.71 9.71
N PRO A 109 9.99 21.09 8.41
CA PRO A 109 10.67 20.27 7.43
C PRO A 109 12.15 20.11 7.83
N VAL A 110 12.67 18.91 7.63
CA VAL A 110 14.07 18.54 7.89
C VAL A 110 14.74 18.14 6.58
N LEU A 111 16.06 17.94 6.61
CA LEU A 111 16.80 17.45 5.44
C LEU A 111 16.23 16.12 4.94
N VAL A 112 16.17 15.94 3.63
CA VAL A 112 15.65 14.74 2.95
C VAL A 112 16.28 13.47 3.51
N THR A 113 17.59 13.48 3.77
CA THR A 113 18.33 12.35 4.36
C THR A 113 17.73 11.85 5.67
N TRP A 114 17.29 12.76 6.56
CA TRP A 114 16.66 12.40 7.84
C TRP A 114 15.21 11.94 7.67
N GLN A 115 14.48 12.51 6.71
CA GLN A 115 13.13 12.03 6.37
C GLN A 115 13.20 10.59 5.85
N LEU A 116 14.14 10.30 4.95
CA LEU A 116 14.37 8.96 4.41
C LEU A 116 14.82 7.97 5.49
N PHE A 117 15.72 8.39 6.40
CA PHE A 117 16.11 7.56 7.54
C PHE A 117 14.89 7.14 8.36
N ALA A 118 14.06 8.11 8.78
CA ALA A 118 12.97 7.86 9.73
C ALA A 118 11.77 7.16 9.07
N VAL A 119 11.29 7.68 7.93
CA VAL A 119 10.05 7.22 7.31
C VAL A 119 10.28 5.96 6.49
N VAL A 120 11.22 6.01 5.53
CA VAL A 120 11.46 4.88 4.62
C VAL A 120 12.30 3.81 5.31
N GLY A 121 13.34 4.22 6.04
CA GLY A 121 14.22 3.32 6.79
C GLY A 121 13.54 2.73 8.01
N VAL A 122 13.46 3.49 9.11
CA VAL A 122 13.02 2.97 10.42
C VAL A 122 11.57 2.47 10.37
N LEU A 123 10.62 3.31 9.97
CA LEU A 123 9.20 2.92 9.96
C LEU A 123 8.89 1.89 8.87
N GLY A 124 9.53 2.00 7.70
CA GLY A 124 9.41 0.99 6.63
C GLY A 124 10.00 -0.37 7.00
N GLY A 125 11.13 -0.42 7.71
CA GLY A 125 11.73 -1.67 8.21
C GLY A 125 10.99 -2.27 9.41
N TYR A 126 10.44 -1.40 10.26
CA TYR A 126 9.65 -1.77 11.44
C TYR A 126 8.30 -2.36 11.05
N THR A 127 7.55 -1.75 10.15
CA THR A 127 6.23 -2.25 9.72
C THR A 127 6.36 -3.36 8.67
N THR A 128 5.33 -4.20 8.50
CA THR A 128 5.37 -5.31 7.54
C THR A 128 3.99 -5.71 7.01
N PHE A 129 3.78 -5.54 5.71
CA PHE A 129 2.59 -6.05 5.03
C PHE A 129 2.73 -7.52 4.59
N SER A 130 3.95 -7.96 4.28
CA SER A 130 4.19 -9.34 3.82
C SER A 130 3.97 -10.35 4.94
N THR A 131 4.40 -10.05 6.16
CA THR A 131 4.12 -10.90 7.34
C THR A 131 2.63 -10.93 7.65
N PHE A 132 1.96 -9.77 7.61
CA PHE A 132 0.50 -9.69 7.75
C PHE A 132 -0.23 -10.59 6.74
N SER A 133 0.18 -10.56 5.47
CA SER A 133 -0.43 -11.39 4.42
C SER A 133 -0.23 -12.88 4.67
N LEU A 134 0.95 -13.28 5.16
CA LEU A 134 1.26 -14.67 5.49
C LEU A 134 0.43 -15.14 6.70
N ASP A 135 0.31 -14.31 7.74
CA ASP A 135 -0.53 -14.59 8.92
C ASP A 135 -2.00 -14.77 8.52
N LEU A 136 -2.50 -13.92 7.62
CA LEU A 136 -3.86 -13.99 7.10
C LEU A 136 -4.08 -15.28 6.29
N LEU A 137 -3.16 -15.60 5.38
CA LEU A 137 -3.21 -16.82 4.59
C LEU A 137 -3.18 -18.07 5.48
N ASN A 138 -2.37 -18.08 6.54
CA ASN A 138 -2.29 -19.18 7.48
C ASN A 138 -3.62 -19.42 8.20
N GLN A 139 -4.29 -18.37 8.67
CA GLN A 139 -5.62 -18.49 9.28
C GLN A 139 -6.65 -19.03 8.30
N VAL A 140 -6.64 -18.55 7.04
CA VAL A 140 -7.52 -19.05 5.98
C VAL A 140 -7.28 -20.54 5.70
N ARG A 141 -6.01 -20.96 5.59
CA ARG A 141 -5.65 -22.38 5.37
C ARG A 141 -6.07 -23.29 6.52
N GLN A 142 -6.18 -22.75 7.74
CA GLN A 142 -6.66 -23.46 8.92
C GLN A 142 -8.19 -23.43 9.05
N GLY A 143 -8.93 -22.86 8.08
CA GLY A 143 -10.39 -22.74 8.12
C GLY A 143 -10.90 -21.67 9.09
N GLN A 144 -10.02 -20.84 9.66
CA GLN A 144 -10.36 -19.82 10.65
C GLN A 144 -10.82 -18.51 9.99
N PHE A 145 -11.86 -18.57 9.16
CA PHE A 145 -12.30 -17.42 8.35
C PHE A 145 -12.74 -16.21 9.18
N GLY A 146 -13.40 -16.45 10.33
CA GLY A 146 -13.83 -15.36 11.23
C GLY A 146 -12.64 -14.61 11.85
N ALA A 147 -11.63 -15.34 12.31
CA ALA A 147 -10.41 -14.76 12.85
C ALA A 147 -9.61 -14.02 11.76
N ALA A 148 -9.50 -14.63 10.57
CA ALA A 148 -8.85 -14.02 9.41
C ALA A 148 -9.52 -12.69 9.02
N ALA A 149 -10.85 -12.65 8.91
CA ALA A 149 -11.60 -11.44 8.60
C ALA A 149 -11.42 -10.36 9.69
N THR A 150 -11.51 -10.75 10.96
CA THR A 150 -11.30 -9.84 12.09
C THR A 150 -9.89 -9.26 12.08
N TYR A 151 -8.87 -10.09 11.84
CA TYR A 151 -7.48 -9.66 11.76
C TYR A 151 -7.24 -8.71 10.57
N ALA A 152 -7.79 -9.02 9.39
CA ALA A 152 -7.64 -8.18 8.20
C ALA A 152 -8.32 -6.81 8.38
N LEU A 153 -9.60 -6.80 8.75
CA LEU A 153 -10.37 -5.58 8.94
C LEU A 153 -9.84 -4.77 10.13
N GLY A 154 -9.54 -5.44 11.24
CA GLY A 154 -8.98 -4.83 12.43
C GLY A 154 -7.62 -4.17 12.16
N SER A 155 -6.72 -4.83 11.43
CA SER A 155 -5.42 -4.26 11.09
C SER A 155 -5.54 -2.98 10.25
N VAL A 156 -6.41 -2.98 9.24
CA VAL A 156 -6.63 -1.80 8.39
C VAL A 156 -7.31 -0.67 9.17
N ALA A 157 -8.37 -0.98 9.90
CA ALA A 157 -9.12 0.02 10.66
C ALA A 157 -8.26 0.63 11.77
N LEU A 158 -7.61 -0.19 12.60
CA LEU A 158 -6.74 0.28 13.68
C LEU A 158 -5.52 1.01 13.15
N GLY A 159 -4.92 0.56 12.03
CA GLY A 159 -3.82 1.25 11.38
C GLY A 159 -4.22 2.66 10.92
N MET A 160 -5.36 2.77 10.22
CA MET A 160 -5.88 4.07 9.76
C MET A 160 -6.21 5.01 10.92
N LEU A 161 -6.91 4.50 11.93
CA LEU A 161 -7.26 5.28 13.13
C LEU A 161 -6.01 5.73 13.89
N SER A 162 -4.99 4.87 13.99
CA SER A 162 -3.74 5.20 14.67
C SER A 162 -2.95 6.26 13.91
N CYS A 163 -2.86 6.15 12.58
CA CYS A 163 -2.23 7.18 11.75
C CYS A 163 -2.93 8.54 11.90
N ALA A 164 -4.27 8.54 11.82
CA ALA A 164 -5.07 9.74 12.04
C ALA A 164 -4.85 10.33 13.44
N ALA A 165 -4.87 9.49 14.47
CA ALA A 165 -4.63 9.90 15.86
C ALA A 165 -3.24 10.52 16.03
N GLY A 166 -2.20 9.93 15.45
CA GLY A 166 -0.83 10.47 15.49
C GLY A 166 -0.74 11.82 14.80
N TYR A 167 -1.31 11.93 13.60
CA TYR A 167 -1.26 13.16 12.82
C TYR A 167 -2.04 14.32 13.47
N PHE A 168 -3.30 14.07 13.82
CA PHE A 168 -4.16 15.09 14.44
C PHE A 168 -3.77 15.36 15.90
N GLY A 169 -3.27 14.38 16.63
CA GLY A 169 -2.77 14.56 18.00
C GLY A 169 -1.64 15.58 18.07
N VAL A 170 -0.69 15.53 17.13
CA VAL A 170 0.35 16.56 17.03
C VAL A 170 -0.25 17.94 16.71
N ASN A 171 -1.22 18.01 15.79
CA ASN A 171 -1.86 19.29 15.44
C ASN A 171 -2.62 19.92 16.61
N LEU A 172 -3.17 19.10 17.51
CA LEU A 172 -3.85 19.59 18.72
C LEU A 172 -2.84 20.18 19.73
N LEU A 173 -1.63 19.62 19.80
CA LEU A 173 -0.60 20.03 20.75
C LEU A 173 0.25 21.20 20.23
N VAL A 174 0.53 21.23 18.93
CA VAL A 174 1.46 22.20 18.31
C VAL A 174 0.72 23.31 17.53
N GLY A 175 -0.58 23.13 17.26
CA GLY A 175 -1.35 23.96 16.35
C GLY A 175 -1.41 23.35 14.94
N ARG A 176 -2.13 23.99 14.02
CA ARG A 176 -2.09 23.58 12.61
C ARG A 176 -0.82 24.15 11.96
N PRO A 177 -0.18 23.42 11.03
CA PRO A 177 0.92 23.97 10.26
C PRO A 177 0.45 25.21 9.48
N ALA A 178 1.32 26.20 9.38
CA ALA A 178 1.07 27.48 8.69
C ALA A 178 1.01 27.31 7.16
#